data_AF-A0A832ULG9-F1
#
_entry.id   AF-A0A832ULG9-F1
#
_cell.length_a   1.000
_cell.length_b   1.000
_cell.length_c   1.000
_cell.angle_alpha   90.00
_cell.angle_beta   90.00
_cell.angle_gamma   90.00
#
_symmetry.space_group_name_H-M   'P 1'
#
loop_
_entity.id
_entity.type
_entity.pdbx_description
1 polymer ?
#
loop_
_entity_poly.entity_id
_entity_poly.type
_entity_poly.pdbx_seq_one_letter_code
_entity_poly.pdbx_strand_id
1 'polypeptide(L)' 'MRRTEDTACRYGGEELVLILPETEKMNARVIAERIRKKVEEAVLKFEDKTFNVTLSGGISTYPVDGK' A
#
# COMPACT_ATOMS: atom_id res chain seq x y z
N MET A 1 2.04 -3.73 12.27
CA MET A 1 3.50 -3.98 12.29
C MET A 1 4.12 -3.00 11.32
N ARG A 2 4.70 -1.92 11.85
CA ARG A 2 5.45 -0.90 11.11
C ARG A 2 6.89 -1.11 11.54
N ARG A 3 7.79 -1.51 10.63
CA ARG A 3 9.23 -1.47 10.94
C ARG A 3 9.66 0.00 10.91
N THR A 4 10.65 0.38 11.71
CA THR A 4 11.12 1.78 11.79
C THR A 4 11.56 2.33 10.43
N GLU A 5 11.93 1.44 9.51
CA GLU A 5 12.44 1.74 8.17
C GLU A 5 11.34 1.77 7.10
N ASP A 6 10.16 1.19 7.37
CA ASP A 6 9.04 1.22 6.43
C ASP A 6 8.45 2.63 6.36
N THR A 7 8.44 3.22 5.17
CA THR A 7 7.95 4.58 4.96
C THR A 7 6.70 4.56 4.09
N ALA A 8 5.58 5.02 4.65
CA ALA A 8 4.37 5.32 3.89
C ALA A 8 4.31 6.83 3.63
N CYS A 9 4.13 7.25 2.38
CA CYS A 9 4.02 8.66 2.00
C CYS A 9 2.91 8.90 0.99
N ARG A 10 2.41 10.13 0.94
CA ARG A 10 1.52 10.61 -0.11
C ARG A 10 2.39 11.17 -1.22
N TYR A 11 2.31 10.58 -2.40
CA TYR A 11 3.15 10.94 -3.54
C TYR A 11 2.60 12.18 -4.27
N GLY A 12 1.28 12.23 -4.46
CA GLY A 12 0.58 13.36 -5.08
C GLY A 12 -0.88 13.01 -5.36
N GLY A 13 -1.78 14.00 -5.34
CA GLY A 13 -3.20 13.74 -5.58
C GLY A 13 -3.76 12.68 -4.61
N GLU A 14 -4.24 11.56 -5.14
CA GLU A 14 -4.72 10.39 -4.38
C GLU A 14 -3.70 9.24 -4.28
N GLU A 15 -2.48 9.43 -4.79
CA GLU A 15 -1.46 8.39 -4.86
C GLU A 15 -0.69 8.26 -3.54
N LEU A 16 -0.56 7.02 -3.10
CA LEU A 16 0.18 6.61 -1.90
C LEU A 16 1.31 5.69 -2.31
N VAL A 17 2.47 5.86 -1.68
CA VAL A 17 3.66 5.04 -1.91
C VAL A 17 4.12 4.44 -0.59
N LEU A 18 4.52 3.17 -0.65
CA LEU A 18 5.12 2.45 0.46
C LEU A 18 6.55 2.04 0.07
N ILE A 19 7.53 2.56 0.77
CA ILE A 19 8.94 2.20 0.64
C ILE A 19 9.25 1.14 1.70
N LEU A 20 9.74 -0.01 1.24
CA LEU A 20 10.04 -1.18 2.05
C LEU A 20 11.52 -1.54 1.89
N PRO A 21 12.43 -0.95 2.69
CA PRO A 21 13.83 -1.33 2.68
C PRO A 21 14.02 -2.82 2.99
N GLU A 22 15.09 -3.40 2.43
CA GLU A 22 15.49 -4.80 2.67
C GLU A 22 14.36 -5.84 2.45
N THR A 23 13.42 -5.51 1.56
CA THR A 23 12.23 -6.34 1.33
C THR A 23 12.22 -6.87 -0.09
N GLU A 24 12.28 -8.20 -0.23
CA GLU A 24 12.17 -8.87 -1.52
C GLU A 24 10.77 -8.69 -2.15
N LYS A 25 10.71 -8.76 -3.49
CA LYS A 25 9.49 -8.55 -4.28
C LYS A 25 8.31 -9.43 -3.84
N MET A 26 8.58 -10.68 -3.47
CA MET A 26 7.55 -11.61 -2.99
C MET A 26 6.97 -11.17 -1.65
N ASN A 27 7.81 -10.75 -0.71
CA ASN A 27 7.38 -10.23 0.59
C ASN A 27 6.63 -8.90 0.44
N ALA A 28 7.10 -8.02 -0.45
CA ALA A 28 6.38 -6.80 -0.81
C ALA A 28 4.97 -7.09 -1.36
N ARG A 29 4.82 -8.15 -2.17
CA ARG A 29 3.52 -8.61 -2.67
C ARG A 29 2.59 -9.09 -1.57
N VAL A 30 3.10 -9.85 -0.59
CA VAL A 30 2.29 -10.26 0.57
C VAL A 30 1.82 -9.04 1.37
N ILE A 31 2.69 -8.05 1.57
CA ILE A 31 2.34 -6.81 2.28
C ILE A 31 1.29 -6.02 1.49
N ALA A 32 1.48 -5.84 0.19
CA ALA A 32 0.55 -5.12 -0.68
C ALA A 32 -0.84 -5.78 -0.72
N GLU A 33 -0.91 -7.11 -0.89
CA GLU A 33 -2.20 -7.82 -0.92
C GLU A 33 -2.92 -7.75 0.44
N ARG A 34 -2.17 -7.80 1.54
CA ARG A 34 -2.74 -7.60 2.88
C ARG A 34 -3.33 -6.20 3.03
N ILE A 35 -2.67 -5.16 2.51
CA ILE A 35 -3.18 -3.79 2.53
C ILE A 35 -4.43 -3.68 1.66
N ARG A 36 -4.38 -4.21 0.42
CA ARG A 36 -5.49 -4.22 -0.53
C ARG A 36 -6.76 -4.84 0.06
N LYS A 37 -6.65 -6.03 0.65
CA LYS A 37 -7.77 -6.73 1.32
C LYS A 37 -8.32 -5.93 2.49
N LYS A 38 -7.46 -5.39 3.35
CA LYS A 38 -7.90 -4.57 4.49
C LYS A 38 -8.65 -3.32 4.07
N VAL A 39 -8.29 -2.71 2.93
CA VAL A 39 -8.99 -1.53 2.41
C VAL A 39 -10.34 -1.93 1.81
N GLU A 40 -10.38 -3.02 1.04
CA GLU A 40 -11.63 -3.56 0.47
C GLU A 40 -12.65 -3.97 1.55
N GLU A 41 -12.19 -4.55 2.65
CA GLU A 41 -13.03 -4.94 3.80
C GLU A 41 -13.38 -3.75 4.71
N ALA A 42 -12.69 -2.61 4.58
CA ALA A 42 -12.92 -1.46 5.42
C ALA A 42 -14.23 -0.76 5.03
N VAL A 43 -15.05 -0.50 6.04
CA VAL A 43 -16.25 0.32 5.93
C VAL A 43 -15.90 1.73 6.42
N LEU A 44 -15.76 2.67 5.50
CA LEU A 44 -15.45 4.06 5.83
C LEU A 44 -16.75 4.81 6.10
N LYS A 45 -16.84 5.47 7.26
CA LYS A 45 -17.98 6.32 7.63
C LYS A 45 -17.54 7.76 7.60
N PHE A 46 -18.26 8.59 6.85
CA PHE A 46 -18.04 10.04 6.82
C PHE A 46 -19.40 10.72 6.76
N GLU A 47 -19.69 11.54 7.78
CA GLU A 47 -21.03 12.10 8.05
C GLU A 47 -22.08 10.96 8.10
N ASP A 48 -23.20 11.13 7.41
CA ASP A 48 -24.28 10.14 7.32
C ASP A 48 -24.09 9.14 6.17
N LYS A 49 -22.89 9.10 5.57
CA LYS A 49 -22.57 8.24 4.42
C LYS A 49 -21.60 7.14 4.80
N THR A 50 -21.81 5.99 4.17
CA THR A 50 -20.92 4.83 4.27
C THR A 50 -20.32 4.54 2.90
N PHE A 51 -19.02 4.30 2.86
CA PHE A 51 -18.26 4.06 1.65
C PHE A 51 -17.51 2.74 1.77
N ASN A 52 -17.55 1.98 0.68
CA ASN A 52 -16.63 0.88 0.43
C ASN A 52 -15.69 1.34 -0.67
N VAL A 53 -14.40 1.32 -0.37
CA VAL A 53 -13.36 1.75 -1.31
C VAL A 53 -12.43 0.59 -1.59
N THR A 54 -11.87 0.58 -2.79
CA THR A 54 -10.82 -0.35 -3.17
C THR A 54 -9.58 0.45 -3.53
N LEU A 55 -8.43 -0.22 -3.58
CA LEU A 55 -7.21 0.35 -4.12
C LEU A 55 -6.62 -0.56 -5.18
N SER A 56 -5.91 0.05 -6.12
CA SER A 56 -5.03 -0.60 -7.07
C SER A 56 -3.60 -0.10 -6.83
N GLY A 57 -2.61 -0.89 -7.22
CA GLY A 57 -1.22 -0.52 -7.04
C GLY A 57 -0.26 -1.48 -7.74
N GLY A 58 0.90 -0.95 -8.08
CA GLY A 58 2.03 -1.72 -8.63
C GLY A 58 3.07 -2.03 -7.56
N ILE A 59 3.94 -3.00 -7.84
CA ILE A 59 5.10 -3.33 -7.01
C ILE A 59 6.33 -3.29 -7.89
N SER A 60 7.33 -2.54 -7.43
CA SER A 60 8.64 -2.42 -8.07
C SER A 60 9.72 -2.63 -7.01
N THR A 61 10.84 -3.23 -7.43
CA THR A 61 12.00 -3.52 -6.58
C THR A 61 13.27 -3.05 -7.25
N TYR A 62 14.09 -2.30 -6.50
CA TYR A 62 15.41 -1.90 -6.96
C TYR A 62 16.47 -2.95 -6.58
N PRO A 63 17.42 -3.33 -7.47
CA PRO A 63 17.60 -2.82 -8.83
C PRO A 63 16.85 -3.60 -9.93
N VAL A 64 16.15 -4.68 -9.59
CA VAL A 64 15.57 -5.64 -10.58
C VAL A 64 14.65 -4.96 -11.59
N ASP A 65 13.77 -4.08 -11.13
CA ASP A 65 12.78 -3.36 -11.94
C ASP A 65 13.24 -1.93 -12.33
N GLY A 66 14.43 -1.51 -11.91
CA GLY A 66 14.95 -0.14 -12.05
C GLY A 66 15.92 0.05 -13.21
N LYS A 67 15.92 -0.85 -14.19
CA LYS A 67 16.71 -0.73 -15.43
C LYS A 67 15.95 0.00 -16.52
#